data_AF-A0A353EA20-F1
#
_entry.id   AF-A0A353EA20-F1
#
_cell.length_a   1.000
_cell.length_b   1.000
_cell.length_c   1.000
_cell.angle_alpha   90.00
_cell.angle_beta   90.00
_cell.angle_gamma   90.00
#
_symmetry.space_group_name_H-M   'P 1'
#
loop_
_entity.id
_entity.type
_entity.pdbx_description
1 polymer ?
#
loop_
_entity_poly.entity_id
_entity_poly.type
_entity_poly.pdbx_seq_one_letter_code
_entity_poly.pdbx_strand_id
1 'polypeptide(L)' 'MTDNMFNDLDIIYVEALRVNANIGVHDWEKQIQQLMFVDLEIALDLADACRSDQLADTLDYVAIADTV' A
#
# COMPACT_ATOMS: atom_id res chain seq x y z
N MET A 1 -22.74 13.82 -7.57
CA MET A 1 -23.35 12.68 -6.84
C MET A 1 -22.34 11.53 -6.82
N THR A 2 -21.14 11.81 -6.31
CA THR A 2 -19.96 10.91 -6.34
C THR A 2 -19.13 11.02 -5.06
N ASP A 3 -19.33 12.07 -4.25
CA ASP A 3 -18.63 12.31 -2.97
C ASP A 3 -18.92 11.25 -1.90
N ASN A 4 -19.98 10.46 -2.05
CA ASN A 4 -20.39 9.46 -1.07
C ASN A 4 -19.82 8.05 -1.30
N MET A 5 -19.16 7.76 -2.44
CA MET A 5 -18.69 6.39 -2.69
C MET A 5 -17.41 6.04 -1.93
N PHE A 6 -16.60 7.03 -1.52
CA PHE A 6 -15.40 6.77 -0.72
C PHE A 6 -15.67 6.60 0.77
N ASN A 7 -16.85 7.01 1.25
CA ASN A 7 -17.16 7.01 2.68
C ASN A 7 -17.61 5.62 3.20
N ASP A 8 -17.91 4.70 2.28
CA ASP A 8 -18.30 3.31 2.56
C ASP A 8 -17.19 2.31 2.22
N LEU A 9 -16.01 2.77 1.77
CA LEU A 9 -14.88 1.89 1.50
C LEU A 9 -14.12 1.59 2.79
N ASP A 10 -13.70 0.34 2.93
CA ASP A 10 -12.77 -0.07 3.97
C ASP A 10 -11.35 0.35 3.58
N ILE A 11 -10.49 0.57 4.58
CA ILE A 11 -9.11 1.01 4.35
C ILE A 11 -8.16 -0.01 4.96
N ILE A 12 -7.25 -0.52 4.13
CA ILE A 12 -6.09 -1.30 4.57
C ILE A 12 -4.90 -0.34 4.70
N TYR A 13 -4.29 -0.37 5.88
CA TYR A 13 -3.08 0.38 6.19
C TYR A 13 -1.88 -0.58 6.19
N VAL A 14 -0.86 -0.26 5.40
CA VAL A 14 0.45 -0.92 5.44
C VAL A 14 1.47 0.13 5.87
N GLU A 15 1.87 0.07 7.14
CA GLU A 15 2.76 1.07 7.74
C GLU A 15 4.20 0.59 7.83
N ALA A 16 5.13 1.54 7.77
CA ALA A 16 6.56 1.36 7.98
C ALA A 16 7.21 0.29 7.08
N LEU A 17 6.77 0.18 5.81
CA LEU A 17 7.39 -0.70 4.84
C LEU A 17 8.83 -0.25 4.58
N ARG A 18 9.80 -1.12 4.85
CA ARG A 18 11.23 -0.81 4.77
C ARG A 18 11.77 -1.07 3.38
N VAL A 19 12.11 -0.01 2.65
CA VAL A 19 12.61 -0.10 1.27
C VAL A 19 13.99 0.52 1.17
N ASN A 20 14.92 -0.16 0.50
CA ASN A 20 16.22 0.41 0.17
C ASN A 20 16.15 0.99 -1.25
N ALA A 21 16.22 2.31 -1.37
CA ALA A 21 16.17 2.98 -2.68
C ALA A 21 17.28 4.01 -2.83
N ASN A 22 17.58 4.31 -4.10
CA ASN A 22 18.50 5.37 -4.47
C ASN A 22 17.67 6.53 -5.04
N ILE A 23 17.35 7.50 -4.19
CA ILE A 23 16.52 8.65 -4.52
C ILE A 23 17.27 9.95 -4.23
N GLY A 24 17.07 10.92 -5.11
CA GLY A 24 17.56 12.28 -4.94
C GLY A 24 17.60 13.05 -6.25
N VAL A 25 17.65 14.38 -6.13
CA VAL A 25 17.65 15.30 -7.27
C VAL A 25 19.04 15.37 -7.89
N HIS A 26 20.08 15.22 -7.06
CA HIS A 26 21.46 15.26 -7.51
C HIS A 26 21.99 13.87 -7.89
N ASP A 27 22.90 13.84 -8.86
CA ASP A 27 23.45 12.58 -9.38
C ASP A 27 24.24 11.78 -8.33
N TRP A 28 24.75 12.44 -7.29
CA TRP A 28 25.44 11.77 -6.18
C TRP A 28 24.46 11.07 -5.22
N GLU A 29 23.24 11.57 -5.05
CA GLU A 29 22.22 10.95 -4.18
C GLU A 29 21.73 9.63 -4.78
N LYS A 30 21.63 9.55 -6.12
CA LYS A 30 21.29 8.32 -6.86
C LYS A 30 22.33 7.20 -6.73
N GLN A 31 23.51 7.49 -6.17
CA GLN A 31 24.58 6.52 -5.95
C GLN A 31 24.58 5.96 -4.52
N ILE A 32 23.76 6.50 -3.62
CA ILE A 32 23.69 6.10 -2.22
C ILE A 32 22.39 5.32 -1.97
N GLN A 33 22.52 4.12 -1.42
CA GLN A 33 21.38 3.37 -0.90
C GLN A 33 20.90 3.99 0.41
N GLN A 34 19.64 4.39 0.45
CA GLN A 34 19.01 4.96 1.62
C GLN A 34 17.88 4.05 2.09
N LEU A 35 17.81 3.84 3.39
CA LEU A 35 16.67 3.16 4.01
C LEU A 35 15.51 4.15 4.09
N MET A 36 14.41 3.79 3.45
CA MET A 36 13.16 4.54 3.48
C MET A 36 12.07 3.73 4.17
N PHE A 37 11.08 4.46 4.67
CA PHE A 37 9.83 3.91 5.15
C PHE A 37 8.71 4.42 4.25
N VAL A 38 7.87 3.51 3.80
CA VAL A 38 6.70 3.82 2.97
C VAL A 38 5.47 3.39 3.73
N ASP A 39 4.50 4.29 3.81
CA ASP A 39 3.17 4.04 4.35
C ASP A 39 2.19 4.01 3.17
N LEU A 40 1.36 2.97 3.10
CA LEU A 40 0.36 2.78 2.05
C LEU A 40 -1.03 2.76 2.67
N GLU A 41 -1.93 3.55 2.09
CA GLU A 41 -3.36 3.56 2.40
C GLU A 41 -4.11 3.07 1.18
N ILE A 42 -4.82 1.95 1.31
CA ILE A 42 -5.52 1.32 0.20
C ILE A 42 -6.99 1.25 0.55
N ALA A 43 -7.81 2.05 -0.14
CA ALA A 43 -9.26 2.05 0.01
C ALA A 43 -9.89 1.05 -0.97
N LEU A 44 -10.63 0.08 -0.45
CA LEU A 44 -11.36 -0.92 -1.23
C LEU A 44 -12.60 -1.41 -0.47
N ASP A 45 -13.62 -1.85 -1.20
CA ASP A 45 -14.80 -2.46 -0.59
C ASP A 45 -14.47 -3.89 -0.14
N LEU A 46 -14.43 -4.15 1.18
CA LEU A 46 -14.15 -5.46 1.74
C LEU A 46 -15.44 -6.20 2.16
N ALA A 47 -16.62 -5.72 1.75
CA ALA A 47 -17.89 -6.30 2.18
C ALA A 47 -18.03 -7.79 1.79
N ASP A 48 -17.51 -8.19 0.62
CA ASP A 48 -17.54 -9.58 0.17
C ASP A 48 -16.42 -10.41 0.81
N ALA A 49 -15.22 -9.85 1.00
CA ALA A 49 -14.10 -10.49 1.69
C ALA A 49 -14.45 -10.83 3.16
N CYS A 50 -15.10 -9.90 3.87
CA CYS A 50 -15.58 -10.12 5.23
C CYS A 50 -16.66 -11.21 5.32
N ARG A 51 -17.39 -11.48 4.23
CA ARG A 51 -18.46 -12.48 4.18
C ARG A 51 -17.93 -13.87 3.85
N SER A 52 -16.89 -13.97 3.02
CA SER A 52 -16.36 -15.24 2.54
C SER A 52 -15.25 -15.81 3.42
N ASP A 53 -14.54 -14.98 4.19
CA ASP A 53 -13.37 -15.35 4.99
C ASP A 53 -12.26 -16.01 4.15
N GLN A 54 -12.21 -15.72 2.84
CA GLN A 54 -11.20 -16.23 1.93
C GLN A 54 -10.15 -15.17 1.63
N LEU A 55 -8.86 -15.52 1.82
CA LEU A 55 -7.73 -14.66 1.46
C LEU A 55 -7.73 -14.27 -0.03
N ALA A 56 -8.36 -15.08 -0.89
CA ALA A 56 -8.49 -14.82 -2.32
C ALA A 56 -9.49 -13.71 -2.68
N ASP A 57 -10.44 -13.40 -1.78
CA ASP A 57 -11.43 -12.34 -1.98
C ASP A 57 -10.98 -11.00 -1.36
N THR A 58 -9.84 -10.99 -0.66
CA THR A 58 -9.20 -9.79 -0.11
C THR A 58 -7.95 -9.43 -0.90
N LEU A 59 -7.51 -8.18 -0.73
CA LEU A 59 -6.23 -7.70 -1.25
C LEU A 59 -5.07 -8.41 -0.53
N ASP A 60 -4.16 -9.02 -1.30
CA ASP A 60 -2.93 -9.60 -0.77
C ASP A 60 -1.89 -8.51 -0.51
N TYR A 61 -1.87 -8.02 0.73
CA TYR A 61 -0.90 -7.01 1.18
C TYR A 61 0.55 -7.52 1.17
N VAL A 62 0.79 -8.83 1.19
CA VAL A 62 2.15 -9.41 1.09
C VAL A 62 2.68 -9.23 -0.33
N ALA A 63 1.86 -9.52 -1.34
CA ALA A 63 2.21 -9.30 -2.74
C ALA A 63 2.48 -7.82 -3.05
N ILE A 64 1.77 -6.91 -2.39
CA ILE A 64 1.98 -5.46 -2.53
C ILE A 64 3.31 -5.04 -1.90
N ALA A 65 3.58 -5.49 -0.67
CA ALA A 65 4.84 -5.22 0.01
C ALA A 65 6.06 -5.74 -0.77
N ASP A 66 5.92 -6.87 -1.46
CA ASP A 66 7.00 -7.46 -2.29
C ASP A 66 7.20 -6.74 -3.63
N THR A 67 6.18 -6.02 -4.13
CA THR A 67 6.24 -5.29 -5.41
C THR A 67 6.86 -3.88 -5.27
N VAL A 68 6.74 -3.29 -4.09
CA VAL A 68 7.20 -1.93 -3.76
C VAL A 68 8.71 -1.91 -3.48
#